data_AF-A0A447NFB2-F1
#
_entry.id   AF-A0A447NFB2-F1
#
_cell.length_a   1.000
_cell.length_b   1.000
_cell.length_c   1.000
_cell.angle_alpha   90.00
_cell.angle_beta   90.00
_cell.angle_gamma   90.00
#
_symmetry.space_group_name_H-M   'P 1'
#
loop_
_entity.id
_entity.type
_entity.pdbx_description
1 polymer ?
#
loop_
_entity_poly.entity_id
_entity_poly.type
_entity_poly.pdbx_seq_one_letter_code
_entity_poly.pdbx_strand_id
1 'polypeptide(L)' 'MSGGGQYSFRLFSSGAELQRTWNREDAAEWADVYTKIFPAYQLLIESYTKAQEVVKIMN' A
#
# COMPACT_ATOMS: atom_id res chain seq x y z
N MET A 1 19.13 -18.62 -2.91
CA MET A 1 18.05 -17.61 -2.97
C MET A 1 18.44 -16.46 -2.07
N SER A 2 18.52 -15.27 -2.65
CA SER A 2 19.19 -14.06 -2.16
C SER A 2 18.48 -13.43 -0.97
N GLY A 3 19.24 -12.91 0.00
CA GLY A 3 18.73 -12.36 1.26
C GLY A 3 17.78 -11.16 1.18
N GLY A 4 17.56 -10.57 -0.01
CA GLY A 4 16.75 -9.36 -0.19
C GLY A 4 15.26 -9.53 0.18
N GLY A 5 14.63 -10.66 -0.15
CA GLY A 5 13.20 -10.88 0.14
C GLY A 5 12.86 -10.93 1.64
N GLN A 6 13.83 -11.33 2.47
CA GLN A 6 13.66 -11.47 3.91
C GLN A 6 13.61 -10.12 4.64
N TYR A 7 14.27 -9.10 4.07
CA TYR A 7 14.27 -7.74 4.62
C TYR A 7 13.01 -6.98 4.19
N SER A 8 12.58 -7.11 2.93
CA SER A 8 11.33 -6.51 2.44
C SER A 8 10.12 -7.01 3.22
N PHE A 9 10.06 -8.31 3.53
CA PHE A 9 8.98 -8.87 4.33
C PHE A 9 8.94 -8.32 5.76
N ARG A 10 10.11 -8.14 6.40
CA ARG A 10 10.18 -7.58 7.77
C ARG A 10 9.76 -6.11 7.84
N LEU A 11 10.17 -5.31 6.85
CA LEU A 11 9.77 -3.90 6.76
C LEU A 11 8.26 -3.76 6.54
N PHE A 12 7.68 -4.61 5.68
CA PHE A 12 6.24 -4.67 5.51
C PHE A 12 5.52 -5.07 6.78
N SER A 13 5.95 -6.17 7.42
CA SER A 13 5.34 -6.66 8.65
C SER A 13 5.34 -5.61 9.76
N SER A 14 6.45 -4.87 9.91
CA SER A 14 6.58 -3.81 10.93
C SER A 14 5.67 -2.62 10.61
N GLY A 15 5.59 -2.22 9.34
CA GLY A 15 4.67 -1.17 8.89
C GLY A 15 3.21 -1.53 9.12
N ALA A 16 2.81 -2.77 8.78
CA ALA A 16 1.45 -3.27 8.96
C ALA A 16 1.05 -3.35 10.44
N GLU A 17 1.99 -3.76 11.30
CA GLU A 17 1.80 -3.79 12.75
C GLU A 17 1.57 -2.38 13.34
N LEU A 18 2.31 -1.37 12.88
CA LEU A 18 2.11 0.02 13.30
C LEU A 18 0.81 0.61 12.75
N GLN A 19 0.54 0.36 11.48
CA GLN A 19 -0.62 0.86 10.77
C GLN A 19 -1.91 0.34 11.39
N ARG A 20 -2.02 -0.96 11.69
CA ARG A 20 -3.20 -1.68 12.24
C ARG A 20 -4.50 -1.62 11.42
N THR A 21 -4.82 -0.50 10.78
CA THR A 21 -6.05 -0.28 10.00
C THR A 21 -5.82 0.71 8.85
N TRP A 22 -6.56 0.53 7.76
CA TRP A 22 -6.58 1.44 6.60
C TRP A 22 -7.60 2.57 6.72
N ASN A 23 -8.52 2.52 7.69
CA ASN A 23 -9.55 3.54 7.88
C ASN A 23 -9.00 4.76 8.63
N ARG A 24 -8.17 5.56 7.96
CA ARG A 24 -7.42 6.69 8.51
C ARG A 24 -7.11 7.73 7.44
N GLU A 25 -6.87 8.97 7.85
CA GLU A 25 -6.62 10.09 6.95
C GLU A 25 -5.23 10.01 6.26
N ASP A 26 -4.26 9.36 6.90
CA ASP A 26 -2.88 9.13 6.44
C ASP A 26 -2.72 7.86 5.57
N ALA A 27 -3.82 7.19 5.20
CA ALA A 27 -3.78 5.95 4.43
C ALA A 27 -3.00 6.08 3.11
N ALA A 28 -3.06 7.24 2.46
CA ALA A 28 -2.32 7.49 1.22
C ALA A 28 -0.79 7.51 1.43
N GLU A 29 -0.31 8.00 2.57
CA GLU A 29 1.11 8.04 2.90
C GLU A 29 1.65 6.61 3.18
N TRP A 30 0.84 5.77 3.84
CA TRP A 30 1.17 4.35 4.03
C TRP A 30 1.23 3.60 2.71
N ALA A 31 0.34 3.92 1.76
CA ALA A 31 0.36 3.33 0.43
C ALA A 31 1.69 3.64 -0.30
N ASP A 32 2.17 4.89 -0.25
CA ASP A 32 3.47 5.30 -0.84
C ASP A 32 4.65 4.50 -0.26
N VAL A 33 4.66 4.31 1.06
CA VAL A 33 5.69 3.52 1.76
C VAL A 33 5.66 2.06 1.31
N TYR A 34 4.49 1.44 1.19
CA TYR A 34 4.39 0.05 0.75
C TYR A 34 4.78 -0.14 -0.72
N THR A 35 4.55 0.83 -1.61
CA THR A 35 5.05 0.78 -2.99
C THR A 35 6.57 0.74 -3.09
N LYS A 36 7.28 1.35 -2.13
CA LYS A 36 8.76 1.29 -2.07
C LYS A 36 9.27 -0.09 -1.65
N ILE A 37 8.48 -0.83 -0.86
CA ILE A 37 8.83 -2.18 -0.37
C ILE A 37 8.43 -3.25 -1.40
N PHE A 38 7.26 -3.07 -2.03
CA PHE A 38 6.73 -3.94 -3.07
C PHE A 38 6.35 -3.12 -4.30
N PRO A 39 7.22 -3.06 -5.33
CA PRO A 39 6.93 -2.31 -6.56
C PRO A 39 5.65 -2.76 -7.26
N ALA A 40 5.29 -4.05 -7.13
CA ALA A 40 4.04 -4.60 -7.68
C ALA A 40 2.76 -4.06 -7.00
N TYR A 41 2.87 -3.44 -5.82
CA TYR A 41 1.75 -2.80 -5.12
C TYR A 41 1.26 -1.55 -5.84
N GLN A 42 2.08 -0.97 -6.74
CA GLN A 42 1.71 0.20 -7.54
C GLN A 42 0.46 -0.08 -8.38
N LEU A 43 0.39 -1.25 -9.03
CA LEU A 43 -0.75 -1.64 -9.85
C LEU A 43 -2.05 -1.74 -9.03
N LEU A 44 -1.95 -2.14 -7.75
CA LEU A 44 -3.09 -2.20 -6.84
C LEU A 44 -3.59 -0.79 -6.48
N ILE A 45 -2.68 0.14 -6.19
CA ILE A 45 -3.02 1.54 -5.89
C ILE A 45 -3.66 2.23 -7.10
N GLU A 46 -3.11 2.03 -8.29
CA GLU A 46 -3.67 2.56 -9.55
C GLU A 46 -5.09 2.04 -9.79
N SER A 47 -5.32 0.72 -9.63
CA SER A 47 -6.65 0.13 -9.78
C SER A 47 -7.65 0.65 -8.74
N TYR A 48 -7.21 0.82 -7.49
CA TYR A 48 -8.07 1.34 -6.42
C TYR A 48 -8.45 2.80 -6.66
N THR A 49 -7.48 3.63 -7.06
CA THR A 49 -7.68 5.06 -7.33
C THR A 49 -8.70 5.25 -8.45
N LYS A 50 -8.56 4.50 -9.54
CA LYS A 50 -9.52 4.53 -10.66
C LYS A 50 -10.93 4.11 -10.23
N ALA A 51 -11.05 3.11 -9.35
CA ALA A 51 -12.35 2.71 -8.81
C ALA A 51 -12.97 3.82 -7.94
N GLN A 52 -12.17 4.50 -7.11
CA GLN A 52 -12.63 5.64 -6.31
C GLN A 52 -13.08 6.83 -7.18
N GLU A 53 -12.39 7.10 -8.29
CA GLU A 53 -12.81 8.14 -9.25
C GLU A 53 -14.18 7.84 -9.86
N VAL A 54 -14.42 6.60 -10.28
CA VAL A 54 -15.73 6.19 -10.82
C VAL A 54 -16.83 6.36 -9.77
N VAL A 55 -16.58 5.96 -8.52
CA VAL A 55 -17.54 6.15 -7.41
C VAL A 55 -17.85 7.63 -7.19
N LYS A 56 -16.85 8.51 -7.25
CA LYS A 56 -17.04 9.97 -7.12
C LYS A 56 -17.84 10.58 -8.28
N ILE A 57 -17.73 10.03 -9.49
CA ILE A 57 -18.44 10.53 -10.67
C ILE A 57 -19.92 10.09 -10.66
N MET A 58 -20.24 8.95 -10.03
CA MET A 58 -21.59 8.37 -10.00
C MET A 58 -22.48 8.91 -8.86
N ASN A 59 -21.99 9.84 -8.04
CA ASN A 59 -22.68 10.42 -6.89
C ASN A 59 -22.70 11.95 -6.97
#